data_AF-A0A416DQM5-F1
#
_entry.id   AF-A0A416DQM5-F1
#
_cell.length_a   1.000
_cell.length_b   1.000
_cell.length_c   1.000
_cell.angle_alpha   90.00
_cell.angle_beta   90.00
_cell.angle_gamma   90.00
#
_symmetry.space_group_name_H-M   'P 1'
#
loop_
_entity.id
_entity.type
_entity.pdbx_description
1 polymer ?
#
loop_
_entity_poly.entity_id
_entity_poly.type
_entity_poly.pdbx_seq_one_letter_code
_entity_poly.pdbx_strand_id
1 'polypeptide(L)'
;MGNNDIITIDLSPQMGNIWGDYARTIIVGNGKVVEDIGLIENPEWKSGLQMEEKLHIELLRFATKETTFEELYYHMNRYIVENGFVNLDFMGNLGHSIVKTKGDRVYIEKGNMTKLADVKYFTFEPHIAFPDSKYGHKKENIYYFDENGLMEL
;
A
#
# COMPACT_ATOMS: atom_id res chain seq x y z
N MET A 1 -1.62 12.75 28.74
CA MET A 1 -1.31 11.98 27.52
C MET A 1 -2.57 12.00 26.67
N GLY A 2 -2.46 12.36 25.39
CA GLY A 2 -3.63 12.43 24.52
C GLY A 2 -4.23 11.03 24.36
N ASN A 3 -5.55 10.91 24.48
CA ASN A 3 -6.26 9.64 24.26
C ASN A 3 -6.46 9.34 22.77
N ASN A 4 -5.88 10.17 21.90
CA ASN A 4 -5.99 10.08 20.45
C ASN A 4 -4.61 9.90 19.87
N ASP A 5 -4.44 8.91 19.00
CA ASP A 5 -3.16 8.58 18.38
C ASP A 5 -3.37 7.94 17.01
N ILE A 6 -2.33 7.96 16.19
CA ILE A 6 -2.25 7.29 14.90
C ILE A 6 -1.09 6.32 14.93
N ILE A 7 -1.37 5.05 14.68
CA ILE A 7 -0.42 3.96 14.85
C ILE A 7 -0.32 3.21 13.54
N THR A 8 0.88 3.15 12.95
CA THR A 8 1.16 2.24 11.84
C THR A 8 1.79 0.97 12.39
N ILE A 9 1.19 -0.17 12.08
CA ILE A 9 1.68 -1.49 12.40
C ILE A 9 2.09 -2.13 11.08
N ASP A 10 3.30 -2.66 11.00
CA ASP A 10 3.85 -3.35 9.84
C ASP A 10 4.41 -4.71 10.31
N LEU A 11 3.85 -5.79 9.77
CA LEU A 11 4.14 -7.16 10.19
C LEU A 11 4.45 -8.02 8.97
N SER A 12 5.61 -8.68 9.02
CA SER A 12 5.97 -9.71 8.04
C SER A 12 5.99 -11.10 8.70
N PRO A 13 4.83 -11.72 8.98
CA PRO A 13 4.76 -13.02 9.63
C PRO A 13 5.38 -14.12 8.75
N GLN A 14 5.94 -15.15 9.38
CA GLN A 14 6.60 -16.25 8.67
C GLN A 14 6.01 -17.61 9.08
N MET A 15 5.73 -18.45 8.09
CA MET A 15 5.42 -19.87 8.29
C MET A 15 6.33 -20.73 7.41
N GLY A 16 7.29 -21.41 8.03
CA GLY A 16 8.34 -22.12 7.31
C GLY A 16 9.19 -21.14 6.48
N ASN A 17 9.22 -21.31 5.16
CA ASN A 17 9.99 -20.44 4.24
C ASN A 17 9.10 -19.45 3.48
N ILE A 18 7.87 -19.24 3.95
CA ILE A 18 6.89 -18.34 3.34
C ILE A 18 6.71 -17.14 4.27
N TRP A 19 6.79 -15.95 3.68
CA TRP A 19 6.58 -14.67 4.35
C TRP A 19 5.21 -14.12 3.92
N GLY A 20 4.46 -13.61 4.90
CA GLY A 20 3.39 -12.65 4.66
C GLY A 20 3.92 -11.23 4.77
N ASP A 21 3.10 -10.27 4.35
CA ASP A 21 3.33 -8.85 4.52
C ASP A 21 1.99 -8.17 4.76
N TYR A 22 1.92 -7.36 5.81
CA TYR A 22 0.68 -6.70 6.22
C TYR A 22 0.99 -5.47 7.06
N ALA A 23 0.64 -4.31 6.50
CA ALA A 23 0.73 -3.03 7.18
C ALA A 23 -0.63 -2.34 7.25
N ARG A 24 -0.94 -1.75 8.39
CA ARG A 24 -2.13 -0.93 8.62
C ARG A 24 -1.80 0.28 9.47
N THR A 25 -2.35 1.41 9.05
CA THR A 25 -2.47 2.59 9.91
C THR A 25 -3.81 2.55 10.61
N ILE A 26 -3.82 2.74 11.93
CA ILE A 26 -4.98 2.60 12.81
C ILE A 26 -5.12 3.88 13.63
N ILE A 27 -6.35 4.36 13.77
CA ILE A 27 -6.65 5.51 14.62
C ILE A 27 -7.17 5.03 15.97
N VAL A 28 -6.56 5.53 17.03
CA VAL A 28 -7.08 5.43 18.39
C VAL A 28 -7.76 6.75 18.72
N GLY A 29 -9.03 6.71 19.11
CA GLY A 29 -9.81 7.85 19.56
C GLY A 29 -10.42 7.56 20.93
N ASN A 30 -10.21 8.45 21.90
CA ASN A 30 -10.67 8.29 23.27
C ASN A 30 -10.26 6.94 23.90
N GLY A 31 -9.04 6.48 23.60
CA GLY A 31 -8.47 5.23 24.13
C GLY A 31 -9.03 3.95 23.50
N LYS A 32 -9.77 4.03 22.38
CA LYS A 32 -10.31 2.89 21.63
C LYS A 32 -9.95 3.00 20.15
N VAL A 33 -9.82 1.86 19.48
CA VAL A 33 -9.69 1.85 18.02
C VAL A 33 -10.97 2.41 17.38
N VAL A 34 -10.81 3.31 16.42
CA VAL A 34 -11.90 3.82 15.59
C VAL A 34 -12.01 2.93 14.36
N GLU A 35 -13.02 2.05 14.31
CA GLU A 35 -13.15 1.04 13.26
C GLU A 35 -13.72 1.60 11.95
N ASP A 36 -14.59 2.60 12.01
CA ASP A 36 -15.16 3.26 10.84
C ASP A 36 -14.39 4.55 10.53
N ILE A 37 -13.79 4.60 9.34
CA ILE A 37 -13.06 5.78 8.84
C ILE A 37 -13.94 7.04 8.87
N GLY A 38 -15.25 6.90 8.62
CA GLY A 38 -16.22 8.00 8.69
C GLY A 38 -16.32 8.66 10.06
N LEU A 39 -16.03 7.92 11.13
CA LEU A 39 -16.10 8.39 12.52
C LEU A 39 -14.82 9.06 13.04
N ILE A 40 -13.72 9.03 12.27
CA ILE A 40 -12.46 9.68 12.66
C ILE A 40 -12.69 11.20 12.77
N GLU A 41 -12.35 11.81 13.91
CA GLU A 41 -12.57 13.25 14.11
C GLU A 41 -11.50 14.10 13.40
N ASN A 42 -10.25 13.64 13.39
CA ASN A 42 -9.16 14.35 12.74
C ASN A 42 -9.31 14.23 11.20
N PRO A 43 -9.52 15.36 10.48
CA PRO A 43 -9.76 15.34 9.04
C PRO A 43 -8.55 14.83 8.25
N GLU A 44 -7.33 15.13 8.71
CA GLU A 44 -6.09 14.70 8.05
C GLU A 44 -5.95 13.17 8.10
N TRP A 45 -6.11 12.60 9.29
CA TRP A 45 -6.04 11.15 9.50
C TRP A 45 -7.12 10.42 8.71
N LYS A 46 -8.34 10.99 8.69
CA LYS A 46 -9.46 10.46 7.88
C LYS A 46 -9.10 10.46 6.40
N SER A 47 -8.67 11.61 5.86
CA SER A 47 -8.33 11.73 4.44
C SER A 47 -7.19 10.80 4.03
N GLY A 48 -6.21 10.60 4.92
CA GLY A 48 -5.15 9.63 4.76
C GLY A 48 -5.64 8.20 4.53
N LEU A 49 -6.45 7.70 5.47
CA LEU A 49 -7.04 6.36 5.39
C LEU A 49 -7.97 6.19 4.19
N GLN A 50 -8.74 7.22 3.84
CA GLN A 50 -9.57 7.22 2.63
C GLN A 50 -8.72 7.18 1.35
N MET A 51 -7.56 7.84 1.34
CA MET A 51 -6.66 7.81 0.19
C MET A 51 -6.03 6.44 0.02
N GLU A 52 -5.63 5.78 1.11
CA GLU A 52 -5.19 4.38 1.07
C GLU A 52 -6.28 3.48 0.43
N GLU A 53 -7.54 3.58 0.85
CA GLU A 53 -8.63 2.82 0.21
C GLU A 53 -8.76 3.13 -1.29
N LYS A 54 -8.65 4.40 -1.68
CA LYS A 54 -8.68 4.80 -3.09
C LYS A 54 -7.53 4.22 -3.90
N LEU A 55 -6.31 4.15 -3.34
CA LEU A 55 -5.15 3.59 -4.03
C LEU A 55 -5.33 2.11 -4.33
N HIS A 56 -5.84 1.35 -3.37
CA HIS A 56 -6.13 -0.08 -3.58
C HIS A 56 -7.28 -0.30 -4.59
N ILE A 57 -8.31 0.56 -4.58
CA ILE A 57 -9.38 0.52 -5.61
C ILE A 57 -8.82 0.86 -7.00
N GLU A 58 -7.96 1.87 -7.09
CA GLU A 58 -7.35 2.26 -8.36
C GLU A 58 -6.40 1.16 -8.87
N LEU A 59 -5.72 0.42 -7.99
CA LEU A 59 -4.91 -0.74 -8.37
C LEU A 59 -5.76 -1.78 -9.10
N LEU A 60 -6.89 -2.16 -8.49
CA LEU A 60 -7.81 -3.15 -9.07
C LEU A 60 -8.40 -2.69 -10.41
N ARG A 61 -8.56 -1.38 -10.60
CA ARG A 61 -9.06 -0.79 -11.85
C ARG A 61 -7.99 -0.73 -12.94
N PHE A 62 -6.76 -0.38 -12.60
CA PHE A 62 -5.68 -0.09 -13.55
C PHE A 62 -4.92 -1.36 -13.98
N ALA A 63 -4.66 -2.26 -13.03
CA ALA A 63 -3.77 -3.38 -13.25
C ALA A 63 -4.40 -4.46 -14.13
N THR A 64 -3.64 -4.89 -15.14
CA THR A 64 -3.98 -6.00 -16.03
C THR A 64 -2.82 -6.99 -16.05
N LYS A 65 -3.03 -8.17 -16.66
CA LYS A 65 -1.96 -9.16 -16.83
C LYS A 65 -0.78 -8.65 -17.67
N GLU A 66 -1.01 -7.64 -18.51
CA GLU A 66 0.02 -7.03 -19.35
C GLU A 66 0.73 -5.86 -18.66
N THR A 67 0.15 -5.32 -17.58
CA THR A 67 0.71 -4.19 -16.85
C THR A 67 2.04 -4.59 -16.21
N THR A 68 3.05 -3.76 -16.42
CA THR A 68 4.37 -3.91 -15.82
C THR A 68 4.48 -3.24 -14.45
N PHE A 69 5.46 -3.65 -13.67
CA PHE A 69 5.80 -3.01 -12.40
C PHE A 69 6.13 -1.52 -12.60
N GLU A 70 6.82 -1.14 -13.68
CA GLU A 70 7.13 0.26 -14.01
C GLU A 70 5.87 1.07 -14.37
N GLU A 71 4.96 0.53 -15.17
CA GLU A 71 3.71 1.22 -15.52
C GLU A 71 2.87 1.50 -14.27
N LEU A 72 2.77 0.51 -13.38
CA LEU A 72 2.09 0.69 -12.09
C LEU A 72 2.80 1.75 -11.23
N TYR A 73 4.14 1.73 -11.19
CA TYR A 73 4.94 2.73 -10.48
C TYR A 73 4.59 4.16 -10.92
N TYR A 74 4.60 4.44 -12.23
CA TYR A 74 4.32 5.78 -12.73
C TYR A 74 2.86 6.18 -12.55
N HIS A 75 1.92 5.27 -12.80
CA HIS A 75 0.50 5.53 -12.65
C HIS A 75 0.15 5.91 -11.21
N MET A 76 0.59 5.10 -10.24
CA MET A 76 0.23 5.29 -8.84
C MET A 76 0.94 6.48 -8.21
N ASN A 77 2.23 6.70 -8.48
CA ASN A 77 2.90 7.90 -7.99
C ASN A 77 2.27 9.18 -8.55
N ARG A 78 1.81 9.17 -9.81
CA ARG A 78 1.02 10.29 -10.37
C ARG A 78 -0.31 10.44 -9.63
N TYR A 79 -1.05 9.34 -9.44
CA TYR A 79 -2.35 9.35 -8.77
C TYR A 79 -2.26 9.85 -7.31
N ILE A 80 -1.20 9.50 -6.59
CA ILE A 80 -0.89 10.01 -5.23
C ILE A 80 -0.77 11.54 -5.27
N VAL A 81 0.05 12.08 -6.16
CA VAL A 81 0.30 13.53 -6.29
C VAL A 81 -0.96 14.28 -6.74
N GLU A 82 -1.71 13.75 -7.71
CA GLU A 82 -2.96 14.35 -8.20
C GLU A 82 -4.03 14.45 -7.11
N ASN A 83 -3.98 13.59 -6.09
CA ASN A 83 -4.87 13.63 -4.93
C ASN A 83 -4.32 14.46 -3.76
N GLY A 84 -3.19 15.16 -3.95
CA GLY A 84 -2.61 16.07 -2.95
C GLY A 84 -1.72 15.40 -1.90
N PHE A 85 -1.28 14.16 -2.15
CA PHE A 85 -0.37 13.41 -1.28
C PHE A 85 1.03 13.32 -1.88
N VAL A 86 1.99 12.90 -1.06
CA VAL A 86 3.34 12.50 -1.46
C VAL A 86 3.59 11.06 -1.08
N ASN A 87 4.38 10.34 -1.88
CA ASN A 87 4.93 9.05 -1.49
C ASN A 87 6.14 9.29 -0.58
N LEU A 88 6.15 8.64 0.58
CA LEU A 88 7.21 8.73 1.59
C LEU A 88 8.37 7.77 1.32
N ASP A 89 8.23 6.81 0.40
CA ASP A 89 9.37 6.02 -0.06
C ASP A 89 10.36 6.89 -0.82
N PHE A 90 11.65 6.81 -0.46
CA PHE A 90 12.70 7.66 -1.02
C PHE A 90 12.89 7.48 -2.54
N MET A 91 12.57 6.30 -3.06
CA MET A 91 12.64 5.96 -4.49
C MET A 91 11.26 5.89 -5.14
N GLY A 92 10.19 6.27 -4.42
CA GLY A 92 8.81 6.18 -4.87
C GLY A 92 8.31 4.74 -5.05
N ASN A 93 8.97 3.74 -4.46
CA ASN A 93 8.53 2.35 -4.51
C ASN A 93 7.15 2.20 -3.85
N LEU A 94 6.38 1.22 -4.32
CA LEU A 94 4.99 1.00 -3.90
C LEU A 94 4.69 -0.44 -3.50
N GLY A 95 5.71 -1.28 -3.43
CA GLY A 95 5.59 -2.70 -3.11
C GLY A 95 6.54 -3.57 -3.90
N HIS A 96 6.41 -4.89 -3.75
CA HIS A 96 7.36 -5.84 -4.28
C HIS A 96 6.78 -7.25 -4.45
N SER A 97 7.46 -8.10 -5.22
CA SER A 97 7.11 -9.51 -5.30
C SER A 97 7.29 -10.24 -3.95
N ILE A 98 6.46 -11.23 -3.69
CA ILE A 98 6.66 -12.17 -2.57
C ILE A 98 7.51 -13.34 -3.07
N VAL A 99 8.68 -13.51 -2.45
CA VAL A 99 9.70 -14.50 -2.84
C VAL A 99 10.23 -15.27 -1.62
N LYS A 100 10.74 -16.47 -1.85
CA LYS A 100 11.39 -17.29 -0.79
C LYS A 100 12.80 -16.83 -0.49
N THR A 101 13.51 -16.32 -1.51
CA THR A 101 14.87 -15.80 -1.40
C THR A 101 14.82 -14.29 -1.60
N LYS A 102 15.26 -13.52 -0.60
CA LYS A 102 15.19 -12.05 -0.64
C LYS A 102 15.86 -11.42 -1.88
N GLY A 103 16.92 -12.05 -2.40
CA GLY A 103 17.64 -11.59 -3.59
C GLY A 103 16.85 -11.66 -4.90
N ASP A 104 15.77 -12.45 -4.94
CA ASP A 104 14.92 -12.61 -6.13
C ASP A 104 13.77 -11.58 -6.17
N ARG A 105 13.71 -10.71 -5.17
CA ARG A 105 12.65 -9.71 -5.02
C ARG A 105 12.76 -8.67 -6.14
N VAL A 106 11.64 -8.37 -6.77
CA VAL A 106 11.49 -7.27 -7.73
C VAL A 106 10.48 -6.27 -7.18
N TYR A 107 10.64 -4.99 -7.49
CA TYR A 107 9.88 -3.91 -6.86
C TYR A 107 8.97 -3.18 -7.86
N ILE A 108 7.91 -2.56 -7.36
CA ILE A 108 7.10 -1.59 -8.11
C ILE A 108 7.93 -0.31 -8.18
N GLU A 109 8.82 -0.26 -9.17
CA GLU A 109 9.86 0.75 -9.31
C GLU A 109 10.12 1.13 -10.78
N LYS A 110 10.75 2.28 -10.96
CA LYS A 110 11.22 2.74 -12.27
C LYS A 110 12.22 1.76 -12.88
N GLY A 111 12.02 1.44 -14.16
CA GLY A 111 12.87 0.55 -14.96
C GLY A 111 12.53 -0.94 -14.84
N ASN A 112 11.59 -1.33 -13.98
CA ASN A 112 11.19 -2.72 -13.85
C ASN A 112 10.09 -3.09 -14.88
N MET A 113 10.51 -3.71 -15.98
CA MET A 113 9.64 -4.13 -17.08
C MET A 113 8.97 -5.50 -16.88
N THR A 114 9.18 -6.17 -15.74
CA THR A 114 8.46 -7.42 -15.43
C THR A 114 6.96 -7.15 -15.39
N LYS A 115 6.13 -8.07 -15.93
CA LYS A 115 4.68 -7.95 -15.81
C LYS A 115 4.24 -8.35 -14.41
N LEU A 116 3.20 -7.69 -13.89
CA LEU A 116 2.63 -8.05 -12.60
C LEU A 116 2.17 -9.51 -12.55
N ALA A 117 1.66 -10.05 -13.68
CA ALA A 117 1.24 -11.44 -13.79
C ALA A 117 2.38 -12.46 -13.93
N ASP A 118 3.63 -12.01 -14.14
CA ASP A 118 4.80 -12.91 -14.21
C ASP A 118 5.29 -13.33 -12.82
N VAL A 119 4.85 -12.64 -11.75
CA VAL A 119 5.11 -13.04 -10.36
C VAL A 119 3.88 -13.72 -9.77
N LYS A 120 4.12 -14.65 -8.84
CA LYS A 120 3.02 -15.40 -8.22
C LYS A 120 2.16 -14.52 -7.30
N TYR A 121 2.81 -13.66 -6.52
CA TYR A 121 2.18 -12.70 -5.61
C TYR A 121 3.05 -11.45 -5.54
N PHE A 122 2.43 -10.30 -5.31
CA PHE A 122 3.12 -9.04 -5.03
C PHE A 122 2.38 -8.24 -3.95
N THR A 123 3.11 -7.42 -3.20
CA THR A 123 2.55 -6.45 -2.28
C THR A 123 2.25 -5.17 -3.04
N PHE A 124 1.19 -4.50 -2.63
CA PHE A 124 0.99 -3.08 -2.89
C PHE A 124 0.81 -2.40 -1.55
N GLU A 125 1.75 -1.50 -1.24
CA GLU A 125 2.01 -0.95 0.10
C GLU A 125 2.40 0.54 0.05
N PRO A 126 1.61 1.41 -0.61
CA PRO A 126 1.90 2.83 -0.63
C PRO A 126 2.02 3.38 0.80
N HIS A 127 3.09 4.15 1.04
CA HIS A 127 3.27 4.89 2.29
C HIS A 127 3.19 6.37 1.95
N ILE A 128 2.08 7.02 2.29
CA ILE A 128 1.78 8.38 1.85
C ILE A 128 1.59 9.35 3.00
N ALA A 129 1.71 10.64 2.70
CA ALA A 129 1.36 11.72 3.61
C ALA A 129 0.87 12.95 2.84
N PHE A 130 0.21 13.88 3.52
CA PHE A 130 0.14 15.24 2.99
C PHE A 130 1.56 15.87 2.97
N PRO A 131 1.84 16.78 2.02
CA PRO A 131 3.08 17.54 2.03
C PRO A 131 3.33 18.19 3.39
N ASP A 132 4.57 18.07 3.89
CA ASP A 132 5.02 18.60 5.19
C ASP A 132 4.28 18.08 6.43
N SER A 133 3.46 17.03 6.29
CA SER A 133 2.80 16.39 7.41
C SER A 133 3.78 15.61 8.30
N LYS A 134 3.40 15.48 9.57
CA LYS A 134 4.08 14.63 10.55
C LYS A 134 3.54 13.20 10.55
N TYR A 135 2.47 12.92 9.79
CA TYR A 135 1.75 11.66 9.81
C TYR A 135 1.88 10.94 8.47
N GLY A 136 2.35 9.70 8.53
CA GLY A 136 2.32 8.76 7.41
C GLY A 136 1.11 7.84 7.50
N HIS A 137 0.63 7.40 6.35
CA HIS A 137 -0.44 6.44 6.19
C HIS A 137 0.05 5.34 5.27
N LYS A 138 -0.12 4.10 5.72
CA LYS A 138 0.26 2.90 4.99
C LYS A 138 -0.85 1.86 5.13
N LYS A 139 -1.26 1.31 4.00
CA LYS A 139 -2.05 0.09 3.89
C LYS A 139 -1.33 -0.82 2.91
N GLU A 140 -1.13 -2.06 3.32
CA GLU A 140 -0.45 -3.05 2.50
C GLU A 140 -1.28 -4.31 2.37
N ASN A 141 -1.42 -4.78 1.14
CA ASN A 141 -2.10 -6.03 0.82
C ASN A 141 -1.27 -6.83 -0.19
N ILE A 142 -1.53 -8.13 -0.22
CA ILE A 142 -0.95 -9.04 -1.20
C ILE A 142 -1.95 -9.28 -2.32
N TYR A 143 -1.46 -9.27 -3.55
CA TYR A 143 -2.24 -9.44 -4.77
C TYR A 143 -1.67 -10.54 -5.66
N TYR A 144 -2.54 -11.16 -6.46
CA TYR A 144 -2.18 -12.11 -7.50
C TYR A 144 -3.18 -12.09 -8.65
N PHE A 145 -2.75 -12.55 -9.83
CA PHE A 145 -3.66 -12.73 -10.96
C PHE A 145 -4.20 -14.17 -11.01
N ASP A 146 -5.51 -14.31 -11.19
CA ASP A 146 -6.17 -15.58 -11.49
C ASP A 146 -6.84 -15.57 -12.89
N GLU A 147 -7.78 -16.47 -13.14
CA GLU A 147 -8.55 -16.50 -14.40
C GLU A 147 -9.51 -15.32 -14.57
N ASN A 148 -9.97 -14.72 -13.48
CA ASN A 148 -10.97 -13.65 -13.44
C ASN A 148 -10.34 -12.25 -13.41
N GLY A 149 -9.10 -12.11 -12.94
CA GLY A 149 -8.41 -10.82 -12.91
C GLY A 149 -7.41 -10.70 -11.77
N LEU A 150 -7.20 -9.47 -11.30
CA LEU A 150 -6.40 -9.20 -10.11
C LEU A 150 -7.24 -9.46 -8.86
N MET A 151 -6.71 -10.29 -7.97
CA MET A 151 -7.34 -10.69 -6.71
C MET A 151 -6.52 -10.20 -5.54
N GLU A 152 -7.19 -9.71 -4.49
CA GLU A 152 -6.62 -9.45 -3.17
C GLU A 152 -6.65 -10.74 -2.34
N LEU A 153 -5.57 -11.02 -1.60
CA LEU A 153 -5.49 -12.15 -0.66
C LEU A 153 -5.97 -11.77 0.74
#